data_AF-A0A392MCW0-F1
#
_entry.id   AF-A0A392MCW0-F1
#
_cell.length_a   1.000
_cell.length_b   1.000
_cell.length_c   1.000
_cell.angle_alpha   90.00
_cell.angle_beta   90.00
_cell.angle_gamma   90.00
#
_symmetry.space_group_name_H-M   'P 1'
#
loop_
_entity.id
_entity.type
_entity.pdbx_description
1 polymer ?
#
loop_
_entity_poly.entity_id
_entity_poly.type
_entity_poly.pdbx_seq_one_letter_code
_entity_poly.pdbx_strand_id
1 'polypeptide(L)'
;MCHKHGVMHRDLKPENFVFADKKETSPLKAIDFGLSIFFKPGERFNDIVGSPYYMAPEVLKRNYGPEIDIWSAGVILYILLCGVPPFWAETEQGVAQAIMRSFIDFKREPWAKVSDNAKDLVKKMLDPDPNRRLTAQEVLGNQFM
;
A
#
# COMPACT_ATOMS: atom_id res chain seq x y z
N MET A 1 8.33 -0.86 11.46
CA MET A 1 8.25 -1.23 12.89
C MET A 1 7.40 -2.49 13.10
N CYS A 2 6.18 -2.61 12.55
CA CYS A 2 5.36 -3.83 12.69
C CYS A 2 6.00 -5.08 12.08
N HIS A 3 6.44 -5.04 10.81
CA HIS A 3 7.04 -6.20 10.14
C HIS A 3 8.30 -6.73 10.86
N LYS A 4 9.11 -5.85 11.48
CA LYS A 4 10.28 -6.26 12.28
C LYS A 4 9.91 -7.06 13.54
N HIS A 5 8.69 -6.88 14.04
CA HIS A 5 8.13 -7.63 15.16
C HIS A 5 7.18 -8.74 14.69
N GLY A 6 7.22 -9.09 13.40
CA GLY A 6 6.38 -10.16 12.84
C GLY A 6 4.89 -9.82 12.82
N VAL A 7 4.49 -8.55 12.71
CA VAL A 7 3.08 -8.14 12.62
C VAL A 7 2.77 -7.54 11.25
N MET A 8 1.74 -8.04 10.57
CA MET A 8 1.14 -7.42 9.37
C MET A 8 -0.15 -6.70 9.74
N HIS A 9 -0.40 -5.53 9.15
CA HIS A 9 -1.62 -4.77 9.42
C HIS A 9 -2.82 -5.29 8.64
N ARG A 10 -2.63 -5.60 7.34
CA ARG A 10 -3.62 -6.13 6.39
C ARG A 10 -4.81 -5.23 6.03
N ASP A 11 -4.86 -4.00 6.52
CA ASP A 11 -5.91 -3.02 6.19
C ASP A 11 -5.39 -1.58 6.27
N LEU A 12 -4.21 -1.31 5.70
CA LEU A 12 -3.70 0.06 5.64
C LEU A 12 -4.52 0.87 4.63
N LYS A 13 -5.10 1.96 5.12
CA LYS A 13 -5.89 2.94 4.38
C LYS A 13 -5.85 4.29 5.11
N PRO A 14 -6.11 5.42 4.45
CA PRO A 14 -6.06 6.74 5.08
C PRO A 14 -6.88 6.84 6.37
N GLU A 15 -8.03 6.19 6.44
CA GLU A 15 -8.93 6.15 7.60
C GLU A 15 -8.29 5.53 8.84
N ASN A 16 -7.31 4.65 8.65
CA ASN A 16 -6.57 3.98 9.72
C ASN A 16 -5.32 4.76 10.15
N PHE A 17 -5.16 6.01 9.71
CA PHE A 17 -4.13 6.93 10.18
C PHE A 17 -4.75 8.18 10.81
N VAL A 18 -4.42 8.42 12.08
CA VAL A 18 -4.95 9.56 12.85
C VAL A 18 -3.83 10.40 13.44
N PHE A 19 -4.04 11.71 13.53
CA PHE A 19 -3.15 12.60 14.27
C PHE A 19 -3.42 12.48 15.77
N ALA A 20 -2.35 12.41 16.57
CA ALA A 20 -2.46 12.32 18.03
C ALA A 20 -3.13 13.55 18.67
N ASP A 21 -2.96 14.73 18.07
CA ASP A 21 -3.61 15.97 18.47
C ASP A 21 -3.81 16.92 17.26
N LYS A 22 -4.27 18.15 17.50
CA LYS A 22 -4.60 19.14 16.46
C LYS A 22 -3.41 20.00 16.01
N LYS A 23 -2.21 19.81 16.54
CA LYS A 23 -1.03 20.59 16.18
C LYS A 23 -0.55 20.19 14.79
N GLU A 24 0.00 21.14 14.05
CA GLU A 24 0.57 20.89 12.71
C GLU A 24 1.71 19.86 12.75
N THR A 25 2.46 19.82 13.85
CA THR A 25 3.55 18.86 14.08
C THR A 25 3.09 17.57 14.78
N SER A 26 1.78 17.35 14.89
CA SER A 26 1.24 16.17 15.57
C SER A 26 1.75 14.89 14.90
N PRO A 27 2.23 13.90 15.67
CA PRO A 27 2.59 12.62 15.10
C PRO A 27 1.37 11.93 14.50
N LEU A 28 1.55 11.32 13.32
CA LEU A 28 0.60 10.44 12.67
C LEU A 28 0.72 9.03 13.28
N LYS A 29 -0.42 8.41 13.61
CA LYS A 29 -0.50 7.09 14.24
C LYS A 29 -1.35 6.15 13.40
N ALA A 30 -0.84 4.96 13.12
CA ALA A 30 -1.65 3.87 12.60
C ALA A 30 -2.54 3.31 13.71
N ILE A 31 -3.80 3.04 13.40
CA ILE A 31 -4.81 2.47 14.29
C ILE A 31 -5.50 1.27 13.62
N ASP A 32 -6.40 0.62 14.37
CA ASP A 32 -7.23 -0.49 13.90
C ASP A 32 -6.44 -1.73 13.43
N PHE A 33 -5.89 -2.43 14.41
CA PHE A 33 -5.23 -3.72 14.22
C PHE A 33 -6.22 -4.90 14.23
N GLY A 34 -7.52 -4.66 14.04
CA GLY A 34 -8.56 -5.70 14.11
C GLY A 34 -8.39 -6.81 13.07
N LEU A 35 -7.79 -6.47 11.92
CA LEU A 35 -7.41 -7.42 10.88
C LEU A 35 -5.94 -7.84 10.94
N SER A 36 -5.15 -7.36 11.89
CA SER A 36 -3.72 -7.68 11.95
C SER A 36 -3.46 -9.13 12.36
N ILE A 37 -2.27 -9.62 12.02
CA ILE A 37 -1.84 -11.00 12.31
C ILE A 37 -0.33 -11.06 12.53
N PHE A 38 0.08 -12.01 13.38
CA PHE A 38 1.48 -12.38 13.51
C PHE A 38 1.91 -13.32 12.40
N PHE A 39 3.11 -13.14 11.87
CA PHE A 39 3.68 -13.99 10.83
C PHE A 39 5.13 -14.36 11.14
N LYS A 40 5.55 -15.51 10.63
CA LYS A 40 6.96 -15.91 10.55
C LYS A 40 7.51 -15.65 9.14
N PRO A 41 8.82 -15.42 8.98
CA PRO A 41 9.42 -15.31 7.65
C PRO A 41 9.05 -16.51 6.76
N GLY A 42 8.53 -16.23 5.56
CA GLY A 42 8.11 -17.23 4.58
C GLY A 42 6.68 -17.78 4.79
N GLU A 43 5.98 -17.41 5.86
CA GLU A 43 4.58 -17.80 6.09
C GLU A 43 3.65 -17.13 5.07
N ARG A 44 2.65 -17.87 4.60
CA ARG A 44 1.69 -17.42 3.59
C ARG A 44 0.25 -17.61 4.05
N PHE A 45 -0.58 -16.65 3.67
CA PHE A 45 -1.99 -16.57 4.07
C PHE A 45 -2.92 -16.61 2.85
N ASN A 46 -4.16 -17.08 3.05
CA ASN A 46 -5.11 -17.37 1.96
C ASN A 46 -6.50 -16.75 2.13
N ASP A 47 -6.73 -16.00 3.21
CA ASP A 47 -7.96 -15.23 3.42
C ASP A 47 -7.96 -13.96 2.56
N ILE A 48 -9.13 -13.55 2.07
CA ILE A 48 -9.28 -12.25 1.41
C ILE A 48 -9.66 -11.23 2.48
N VAL A 49 -8.75 -10.29 2.77
CA VAL A 49 -8.90 -9.30 3.84
C VAL A 49 -8.42 -7.93 3.41
N GLY A 50 -8.92 -6.90 4.08
CA GLY A 50 -8.58 -5.51 3.81
C GLY A 50 -9.58 -4.82 2.87
N SER A 51 -9.44 -3.50 2.79
CA SER A 51 -10.35 -2.64 2.05
C SER A 51 -10.05 -2.71 0.53
N PRO A 52 -11.06 -2.92 -0.34
CA PRO A 52 -10.84 -3.29 -1.75
C PRO A 52 -9.85 -2.40 -2.53
N TYR A 53 -9.90 -1.08 -2.38
CA TYR A 53 -9.05 -0.15 -3.12
C TYR A 53 -7.55 -0.21 -2.77
N TYR A 54 -7.22 -0.72 -1.58
CA TYR A 54 -5.86 -0.76 -1.04
C TYR A 54 -5.28 -2.18 -1.05
N MET A 55 -6.05 -3.15 -1.53
CA MET A 55 -5.70 -4.57 -1.50
C MET A 55 -4.65 -4.91 -2.58
N ALA A 56 -3.65 -5.70 -2.21
CA ALA A 56 -2.63 -6.20 -3.12
C ALA A 56 -3.16 -7.33 -4.02
N PRO A 57 -2.65 -7.51 -5.26
CA PRO A 57 -3.12 -8.53 -6.18
C PRO A 57 -2.95 -9.96 -5.62
N GLU A 58 -1.91 -10.20 -4.82
CA GLU A 58 -1.68 -11.51 -4.21
C GLU A 58 -2.66 -11.87 -3.07
N VAL A 59 -3.36 -10.90 -2.49
CA VAL A 59 -4.49 -11.17 -1.58
C VAL A 59 -5.66 -11.78 -2.36
N LEU A 60 -5.97 -11.25 -3.54
CA LEU A 60 -6.99 -11.80 -4.44
C LEU A 60 -6.60 -13.20 -4.95
N LYS A 61 -5.30 -13.46 -5.08
CA LYS A 61 -4.75 -14.79 -5.40
C LYS A 61 -4.65 -15.72 -4.20
N ARG A 62 -5.05 -15.27 -3.00
CA ARG A 62 -5.04 -16.05 -1.74
C ARG A 62 -3.67 -16.65 -1.41
N ASN A 63 -2.60 -15.90 -1.71
CA ASN A 63 -1.25 -16.34 -1.43
C ASN A 63 -0.37 -15.13 -1.16
N TYR A 64 -0.33 -14.66 0.08
CA TYR A 64 0.36 -13.41 0.43
C TYR A 64 1.15 -13.48 1.73
N GLY A 65 2.08 -12.56 1.89
CA GLY A 65 2.84 -12.30 3.11
C GLY A 65 2.83 -10.80 3.47
N PRO A 66 3.81 -10.30 4.22
CA PRO A 66 3.85 -8.91 4.72
C PRO A 66 3.95 -7.84 3.64
N GLU A 67 4.30 -8.23 2.41
CA GLU A 67 4.48 -7.34 1.27
C GLU A 67 3.18 -6.61 0.90
N ILE A 68 2.02 -7.12 1.33
CA ILE A 68 0.72 -6.51 1.05
C ILE A 68 0.56 -5.14 1.71
N ASP A 69 1.17 -4.93 2.88
CA ASP A 69 1.11 -3.64 3.58
C ASP A 69 1.88 -2.58 2.79
N ILE A 70 2.94 -2.99 2.06
CA ILE A 70 3.72 -2.07 1.22
C ILE A 70 2.92 -1.66 -0.01
N TRP A 71 2.16 -2.59 -0.60
CA TRP A 71 1.24 -2.25 -1.67
C TRP A 71 0.20 -1.24 -1.21
N SER A 72 -0.47 -1.49 -0.08
CA SER A 72 -1.46 -0.58 0.48
C SER A 72 -0.86 0.80 0.76
N ALA A 73 0.35 0.86 1.33
CA ALA A 73 1.08 2.12 1.52
C ALA A 73 1.43 2.82 0.19
N GLY A 74 1.75 2.06 -0.86
CA GLY A 74 1.99 2.58 -2.21
C GLY A 74 0.74 3.19 -2.83
N VAL A 75 -0.44 2.57 -2.61
CA VAL A 75 -1.74 3.11 -3.02
C VAL A 75 -2.02 4.43 -2.30
N ILE A 76 -1.78 4.48 -0.98
CA ILE A 76 -1.93 5.71 -0.18
C ILE A 76 -0.99 6.80 -0.71
N LEU A 77 0.29 6.49 -0.96
CA LEU A 77 1.24 7.45 -1.48
C LEU A 77 0.84 7.98 -2.86
N TYR A 78 0.37 7.11 -3.76
CA TYR A 78 -0.17 7.52 -5.06
C TYR A 78 -1.31 8.53 -4.89
N ILE A 79 -2.28 8.24 -4.01
CA ILE A 79 -3.41 9.14 -3.71
C ILE A 79 -2.92 10.46 -3.13
N LEU A 80 -1.96 10.46 -2.21
CA LEU A 80 -1.42 11.70 -1.63
C LEU A 80 -0.73 12.59 -2.68
N LEU A 81 -0.13 12.00 -3.71
CA LEU A 81 0.58 12.74 -4.76
C LEU A 81 -0.34 13.29 -5.84
N CYS A 82 -1.46 12.62 -6.16
CA CYS A 82 -2.30 13.01 -7.31
C CYS A 82 -3.80 13.16 -6.99
N GLY A 83 -4.25 12.78 -5.79
CA GLY A 83 -5.63 12.94 -5.32
C GLY A 83 -6.62 11.88 -5.80
N VAL A 84 -6.20 10.86 -6.54
CA VAL A 84 -7.08 9.80 -7.07
C VAL A 84 -6.47 8.41 -6.87
N PRO A 85 -7.27 7.34 -6.71
CA PRO A 85 -6.75 5.98 -6.57
C PRO A 85 -6.11 5.49 -7.89
N PRO A 86 -5.03 4.68 -7.82
CA PRO A 86 -4.39 4.12 -9.02
C PRO A 86 -5.24 3.04 -9.69
N PHE A 87 -6.10 2.36 -8.94
CA PHE A 87 -7.00 1.31 -9.42
C PHE A 87 -8.44 1.69 -9.10
N TRP A 88 -9.27 1.85 -10.14
CA TRP A 88 -10.65 2.27 -9.98
C TRP A 88 -11.55 1.65 -11.05
N ALA A 89 -12.77 1.33 -10.65
CA ALA A 89 -13.89 0.97 -11.50
C ALA A 89 -15.22 1.23 -10.75
N GLU A 90 -16.34 1.17 -11.46
CA GLU A 90 -17.67 1.35 -10.90
C GLU A 90 -18.13 0.20 -9.99
N THR A 91 -17.53 -0.98 -10.12
CA THR A 91 -17.87 -2.19 -9.35
C THR A 91 -16.65 -2.77 -8.66
N GLU A 92 -16.86 -3.47 -7.54
CA GLU A 92 -15.78 -4.16 -6.83
C GLU A 92 -15.06 -5.18 -7.72
N GLN A 93 -15.80 -5.88 -8.58
CA GLN A 93 -15.22 -6.79 -9.57
C GLN A 93 -14.32 -6.05 -10.57
N GLY A 94 -14.73 -4.86 -11.01
CA GLY A 94 -13.90 -4.02 -11.87
C GLY A 94 -12.63 -3.52 -11.17
N VAL A 95 -12.73 -3.16 -9.88
CA VAL A 95 -11.57 -2.77 -9.06
C VAL A 95 -10.60 -3.94 -8.91
N ALA A 96 -11.12 -5.14 -8.60
CA ALA A 96 -10.30 -6.36 -8.53
C ALA A 96 -9.60 -6.65 -9.85
N GLN A 97 -10.28 -6.49 -11.00
CA GLN A 97 -9.66 -6.64 -12.31
C GLN A 97 -8.58 -5.58 -12.57
N ALA A 98 -8.79 -4.32 -12.16
CA ALA A 98 -7.81 -3.25 -12.29
C ALA A 98 -6.55 -3.53 -11.45
N ILE A 99 -6.73 -3.98 -10.19
CA ILE A 99 -5.64 -4.39 -9.29
C ILE A 99 -4.85 -5.54 -9.92
N MET A 100 -5.53 -6.57 -10.45
CA MET A 100 -4.90 -7.73 -11.07
C MET A 100 -4.14 -7.40 -12.36
N ARG A 101 -4.58 -6.37 -13.10
CA ARG A 101 -3.83 -5.83 -14.25
C ARG A 101 -2.61 -5.03 -13.82
N SER A 102 -2.67 -4.42 -12.63
CA SER A 102 -1.58 -3.65 -12.00
C SER A 102 -1.01 -2.55 -12.91
N PHE A 103 -1.86 -1.98 -13.77
CA PHE A 103 -1.50 -0.84 -14.62
C PHE A 103 -1.62 0.45 -13.82
N ILE A 104 -0.56 1.27 -13.80
CA ILE A 104 -0.50 2.52 -13.07
C ILE A 104 -0.28 3.67 -14.06
N ASP A 105 -1.16 4.67 -14.03
CA ASP A 105 -1.07 5.85 -14.88
C ASP A 105 -0.23 6.95 -14.19
N PHE A 106 0.91 7.30 -14.78
CA PHE A 106 1.76 8.42 -14.36
C PHE A 106 1.78 9.55 -15.40
N LYS A 107 0.83 9.57 -16.34
CA LYS A 107 0.77 10.55 -17.44
C LYS A 107 -0.26 11.65 -17.19
N ARG A 108 -1.33 11.37 -16.45
CA ARG A 108 -2.35 12.37 -16.11
C ARG A 108 -1.82 13.42 -15.14
N GLU A 109 -2.30 14.65 -15.25
CA GLU A 109 -2.01 15.67 -14.24
C GLU A 109 -2.43 15.19 -12.83
N PRO A 110 -1.67 15.52 -11.77
CA PRO A 110 -0.49 16.38 -11.72
C PRO A 110 0.85 15.66 -11.93
N TRP A 111 0.88 14.41 -12.43
CA TRP A 111 2.11 13.60 -12.48
C TRP A 111 3.25 14.21 -13.28
N ALA A 112 2.99 15.10 -14.23
CA ALA A 112 4.05 15.86 -14.91
C ALA A 112 4.90 16.71 -13.93
N LYS A 113 4.32 17.15 -12.81
CA LYS A 113 4.96 17.99 -11.79
C LYS A 113 5.56 17.20 -10.63
N VAL A 114 5.18 15.92 -10.49
CA VAL A 114 5.71 15.03 -9.45
C VAL A 114 7.12 14.59 -9.83
N SER A 115 8.04 14.58 -8.86
CA SER A 115 9.44 14.21 -9.09
C SER A 115 9.58 12.76 -9.59
N ASP A 116 10.65 12.50 -10.35
CA ASP A 116 10.91 11.15 -10.86
C ASP A 116 11.25 10.16 -9.72
N ASN A 117 11.88 10.64 -8.64
CA ASN A 117 12.13 9.83 -7.44
C ASN A 117 10.82 9.37 -6.78
N ALA A 118 9.81 10.25 -6.69
CA ALA A 118 8.50 9.88 -6.14
C ALA A 118 7.80 8.84 -7.03
N LYS A 119 7.82 9.03 -8.35
CA LYS A 119 7.25 8.07 -9.31
C LYS A 119 7.95 6.71 -9.23
N ASP A 120 9.27 6.71 -9.13
CA ASP A 120 10.07 5.48 -8.97
C ASP A 120 9.73 4.75 -7.67
N LEU A 121 9.62 5.47 -6.55
CA LEU A 121 9.20 4.88 -5.28
C LEU A 121 7.81 4.24 -5.40
N VAL A 122 6.83 4.95 -5.94
CA VAL A 122 5.47 4.44 -6.13
C VAL A 122 5.46 3.19 -7.02
N LYS A 123 6.21 3.19 -8.13
CA LYS A 123 6.34 2.01 -9.00
C LYS A 123 6.89 0.80 -8.26
N LYS A 124 7.90 0.99 -7.41
CA LYS A 124 8.53 -0.10 -6.64
C LYS A 124 7.68 -0.58 -5.46
N MET A 125 6.87 0.29 -4.86
CA MET A 125 5.88 -0.10 -3.83
C MET A 125 4.68 -0.84 -4.44
N LEU A 126 4.31 -0.51 -5.68
CA LEU A 126 3.20 -1.12 -6.42
C LEU A 126 3.67 -2.14 -7.46
N ASP A 127 4.83 -2.78 -7.25
CA ASP A 127 5.26 -3.91 -8.09
C ASP A 127 4.31 -5.10 -7.85
N PRO A 128 3.69 -5.67 -8.89
CA PRO A 128 2.77 -6.80 -8.76
C PRO A 128 3.45 -8.11 -8.35
N ASP A 129 4.77 -8.22 -8.50
CA ASP A 129 5.54 -9.32 -7.94
C ASP A 129 5.98 -8.98 -6.50
N PRO A 130 5.43 -9.64 -5.47
CA PRO A 130 5.79 -9.36 -4.09
C PRO A 130 7.29 -9.58 -3.81
N ASN A 131 7.99 -10.42 -4.58
CA ASN A 131 9.43 -10.66 -4.37
C ASN A 131 10.31 -9.50 -4.89
N ARG A 132 9.75 -8.66 -5.76
CA ARG A 132 10.42 -7.47 -6.31
C ARG A 132 9.99 -6.18 -5.62
N ARG A 133 8.92 -6.25 -4.85
CA ARG A 133 8.37 -5.13 -4.09
C ARG A 133 9.30 -4.79 -2.93
N LEU A 134 9.49 -3.50 -2.68
CA LEU A 134 10.32 -3.03 -1.57
C LEU A 134 9.78 -3.51 -0.22
N THR A 135 10.68 -3.70 0.73
CA THR A 135 10.34 -3.82 2.15
C THR A 135 10.09 -2.45 2.77
N ALA A 136 9.43 -2.40 3.92
CA ALA A 136 9.25 -1.16 4.68
C ALA A 136 10.58 -0.45 5.01
N GLN A 137 11.66 -1.22 5.22
CA GLN A 137 12.97 -0.65 5.51
C GLN A 137 13.62 -0.01 4.27
N GLU A 138 13.47 -0.63 3.09
CA GLU A 138 14.00 -0.08 1.85
C GLU A 138 13.20 1.14 1.39
N VAL A 139 11.88 1.16 1.62
CA VAL A 139 11.04 2.36 1.39
C VAL A 139 11.58 3.54 2.20
N LEU A 140 11.85 3.36 3.50
CA LEU A 140 12.38 4.42 4.37
C LEU A 140 13.81 4.86 4.00
N GLY A 141 14.58 4.03 3.30
CA GLY A 141 15.92 4.36 2.79
C GLY A 141 15.93 4.89 1.37
N ASN A 142 14.76 5.07 0.73
CA ASN A 142 14.67 5.57 -0.64
C ASN A 142 14.93 7.08 -0.70
N GLN A 143 15.54 7.56 -1.80
CA GLN A 143 15.90 8.97 -2.00
C GLN A 143 14.72 9.96 -1.91
N PHE A 144 13.47 9.51 -2.10
CA PHE A 144 12.30 10.38 -1.95
C PHE A 144 11.90 10.63 -0.49
N MET A 145 12.20 9.69 0.41
CA MET A 145 11.88 9.79 1.84
C MET A 145 12.93 10.62 2.59
#